data_AF-A0A7C0XTD1-F1
#
_entry.id   AF-A0A7C0XTD1-F1
#
_cell.length_a   1.000
_cell.length_b   1.000
_cell.length_c   1.000
_cell.angle_alpha   90.00
_cell.angle_beta   90.00
_cell.angle_gamma   90.00
#
_symmetry.space_group_name_H-M   'P 1'
#
loop_
_entity.id
_entity.type
_entity.pdbx_description
1 polymer ?
#
loop_
_entity_poly.entity_id
_entity_poly.type
_entity_poly.pdbx_seq_one_letter_code
_entity_poly.pdbx_strand_id
1 'polypeptide(L)'
;MEGFPCYESYLQEKEEEWETLCLRCGASDDPCKHLKKDANDIFFCEIYPHRFGLRETVGGEKFFCVPVREVLHSWWPRCHLCAYKKKLKVIF
;
A
#
# COMPACT_ATOMS: atom_id res chain seq x y z
N MET A 1 -25.69 -0.01 -26.50
CA MET A 1 -25.60 0.86 -25.31
C MET A 1 -24.47 0.28 -24.46
N GLU A 2 -23.26 0.79 -24.66
CA GLU A 2 -22.12 0.43 -23.81
C GLU A 2 -22.34 1.14 -22.48
N GLY A 3 -22.70 0.37 -21.44
CA GLY A 3 -22.86 0.90 -20.10
C GLY A 3 -21.49 1.27 -19.57
N PHE A 4 -21.26 2.56 -19.32
CA PHE A 4 -20.10 3.00 -18.55
C PHE A 4 -20.12 2.27 -17.21
N PRO A 5 -18.99 1.68 -16.77
CA PRO A 5 -18.93 1.05 -15.46
C PRO A 5 -19.33 2.07 -14.38
N CYS A 6 -20.15 1.62 -13.44
CA CYS A 6 -20.51 2.44 -12.27
C CYS A 6 -19.22 2.92 -11.61
N TYR A 7 -19.19 4.18 -11.16
CA TYR A 7 -18.02 4.77 -10.50
C TYR A 7 -17.50 3.91 -9.32
N GLU A 8 -18.41 3.20 -8.63
CA GLU A 8 -18.06 2.26 -7.57
C GLU A 8 -17.26 1.04 -8.07
N SER A 9 -17.66 0.47 -9.21
CA SER A 9 -16.94 -0.66 -9.83
C SER A 9 -15.54 -0.24 -10.27
N TYR A 10 -15.41 0.97 -10.82
CA TYR A 10 -14.11 1.56 -11.16
C TYR A 10 -13.21 1.72 -9.91
N LEU A 11 -13.76 2.22 -8.80
CA LEU A 11 -12.99 2.36 -7.56
C LEU A 11 -12.55 1.01 -6.99
N GLN A 12 -13.40 -0.01 -7.06
CA GLN A 12 -13.08 -1.35 -6.58
C GLN A 12 -11.97 -2.01 -7.42
N GLU A 13 -12.07 -1.95 -8.75
CA GLU A 13 -11.00 -2.44 -9.65
C GLU A 13 -9.67 -1.73 -9.37
N LYS A 14 -9.71 -0.41 -9.16
CA LYS A 14 -8.50 0.36 -8.83
C LYS A 14 -7.95 0.01 -7.47
N GLU A 15 -8.79 -0.24 -6.48
CA GLU A 15 -8.37 -0.70 -5.16
C GLU A 15 -7.68 -2.07 -5.24
N GLU A 16 -8.23 -3.03 -5.98
CA GLU A 16 -7.60 -4.33 -6.21
C GLU A 16 -6.26 -4.21 -6.96
N GLU A 17 -6.21 -3.41 -8.03
CA GLU A 17 -4.98 -3.12 -8.77
C GLU A 17 -3.92 -2.46 -7.90
N TRP A 18 -4.32 -1.54 -7.02
CA TRP A 18 -3.40 -0.93 -6.09
C TRP A 18 -2.95 -1.98 -5.11
N GLU A 19 -3.85 -2.56 -4.34
CA GLU A 19 -3.52 -3.46 -3.26
C GLU A 19 -2.63 -4.65 -3.69
N THR A 20 -2.82 -5.20 -4.90
CA THR A 20 -1.93 -6.24 -5.47
C THR A 20 -0.49 -5.80 -5.73
N LEU A 21 -0.24 -4.51 -5.96
CA LEU A 21 1.11 -3.95 -6.16
C LEU A 21 1.75 -3.47 -4.85
N CYS A 22 1.13 -3.73 -3.70
CA CYS A 22 1.62 -3.29 -2.38
C CYS A 22 2.81 -4.14 -1.93
N LEU A 23 3.98 -3.87 -2.48
CA LEU A 23 5.20 -4.64 -2.20
C LEU A 23 5.88 -4.22 -0.89
N ARG A 24 5.56 -3.04 -0.37
CA ARG A 24 6.17 -2.49 0.86
C ARG A 24 5.17 -1.63 1.62
N CYS A 25 4.78 -2.11 2.80
CA CYS A 25 4.09 -1.29 3.79
C CYS A 25 5.05 -0.23 4.34
N GLY A 26 5.18 0.89 3.62
CA GLY A 26 5.39 2.23 4.19
C GLY A 26 6.66 2.55 4.99
N ALA A 27 7.55 1.63 5.34
CA ALA A 27 8.59 1.92 6.31
C ALA A 27 9.99 1.75 5.71
N SER A 28 10.60 2.91 5.41
CA SER A 28 12.03 3.27 5.57
C SER A 28 13.09 2.16 5.37
N ASP A 29 14.29 2.38 5.93
CA ASP A 29 15.31 1.34 6.12
C ASP A 29 14.88 0.30 7.18
N ASP A 30 13.81 0.60 7.94
CA ASP A 30 13.22 -0.23 9.00
C ASP A 30 11.81 -0.70 8.61
N PRO A 31 11.64 -1.95 8.14
CA PRO A 31 10.37 -2.45 7.63
C PRO A 31 9.34 -2.77 8.73
N CYS A 32 8.08 -2.95 8.34
CA CYS A 32 7.05 -3.54 9.20
C CYS A 32 7.48 -4.92 9.74
N LYS A 33 7.19 -5.23 11.01
CA LYS A 33 7.48 -6.56 11.63
C LYS A 33 6.88 -7.76 10.88
N HIS A 34 5.80 -7.50 10.14
CA HIS A 34 5.06 -8.49 9.38
C HIS A 34 5.51 -8.64 7.92
N LEU A 35 6.52 -7.87 7.49
CA LEU A 35 7.13 -8.05 6.18
C LEU A 35 7.97 -9.34 6.21
N LYS A 36 7.59 -10.30 5.38
CA LYS A 36 8.28 -11.58 5.20
C LYS A 36 8.83 -11.66 3.79
N LYS A 37 9.76 -12.60 3.60
CA LYS A 37 10.41 -12.91 2.34
C LYS A 37 10.24 -14.41 2.10
N ASP A 38 9.77 -14.79 0.92
CA ASP A 38 9.63 -16.19 0.54
C ASP A 38 10.96 -16.77 0.01
N ALA A 39 10.93 -18.04 -0.41
CA ALA A 39 12.10 -18.73 -0.94
C ALA A 39 12.58 -18.20 -2.31
N ASN A 40 11.75 -17.42 -3.01
CA ASN A 40 12.06 -16.82 -4.32
C ASN A 40 12.51 -15.36 -4.19
N ASP A 41 12.87 -14.94 -2.98
CA ASP A 41 13.21 -13.57 -2.62
C ASP A 41 12.08 -12.54 -2.79
N ILE A 42 10.82 -12.99 -2.86
CA ILE A 42 9.65 -12.12 -2.99
C ILE A 42 9.19 -11.66 -1.60
N PHE A 43 9.01 -10.35 -1.44
CA PHE A 43 8.51 -9.76 -0.20
C PHE A 43 6.98 -9.77 -0.16
N PHE A 44 6.42 -10.12 1.00
CA PHE A 44 4.98 -10.12 1.24
C PHE A 44 4.64 -9.74 2.68
N CYS A 45 3.40 -9.30 2.92
CA CYS A 45 2.90 -9.04 4.27
C CYS A 45 2.16 -10.28 4.80
N GLU A 46 2.62 -10.89 5.88
CA GLU A 46 2.00 -12.12 6.40
C GLU A 46 0.59 -11.90 6.96
N ILE A 47 0.28 -10.68 7.40
CA ILE A 47 -1.02 -10.28 7.94
C ILE A 47 -1.87 -9.52 6.93
N TYR A 48 -1.60 -9.66 5.63
CA TYR A 48 -2.21 -8.83 4.59
C TYR A 48 -3.74 -8.66 4.73
N PRO A 49 -4.55 -9.72 4.98
CA PRO A 49 -6.01 -9.59 5.14
C PRO A 49 -6.43 -8.71 6.33
N HIS A 50 -5.57 -8.59 7.34
CA HIS A 50 -5.82 -7.85 8.57
C HIS A 50 -4.82 -6.71 8.75
N ARG A 51 -4.20 -6.21 7.68
CA ARG A 51 -3.07 -5.26 7.77
C ARG A 51 -3.47 -3.87 8.26
N PHE A 52 -4.72 -3.46 8.06
CA PHE A 52 -5.14 -2.10 8.38
C PHE A 52 -5.14 -1.82 9.89
N GLY A 53 -4.93 -0.55 10.26
CA GLY A 53 -4.81 -0.11 11.65
C GLY A 53 -3.36 0.08 12.11
N LEU A 54 -3.17 0.14 13.44
CA LEU A 54 -1.88 0.41 14.06
C LEU A 54 -0.90 -0.77 13.87
N ARG A 55 0.31 -0.45 13.40
CA ARG A 55 1.41 -1.38 13.13
C ARG A 55 2.71 -0.87 13.71
N GLU A 56 3.70 -1.76 13.73
CA GLU A 56 5.01 -1.52 14.32
C GLU A 56 6.12 -1.99 13.36
N THR A 57 7.20 -1.21 13.25
CA THR A 57 8.41 -1.57 12.49
C THR A 57 9.32 -2.50 13.30
N VAL A 58 10.34 -3.09 12.68
CA VAL A 58 11.32 -3.96 13.38
C VAL A 58 12.05 -3.17 14.49
N GLY A 59 12.37 -1.90 14.24
CA GLY A 59 12.97 -0.98 15.21
C GLY A 59 12.00 -0.41 16.26
N GLY A 60 10.71 -0.71 16.19
CA GLY A 60 9.72 -0.34 17.20
C GLY A 60 8.95 0.96 16.93
N GLU A 61 9.11 1.57 15.76
CA GLU A 61 8.32 2.75 15.37
C GLU A 61 6.86 2.34 15.08
N LYS A 62 5.91 3.12 15.61
CA LYS A 62 4.48 2.88 15.40
C LYS A 62 3.96 3.70 14.23
N PHE A 63 3.16 3.08 13.36
CA PHE A 63 2.54 3.74 12.20
C PHE A 63 1.17 3.14 11.88
N PHE A 64 0.35 3.84 11.10
CA PHE A 64 -0.93 3.31 10.62
C PHE A 64 -0.77 2.73 9.22
N CYS A 65 -1.21 1.48 9.05
CA CYS A 65 -1.43 0.89 7.75
C CYS A 65 -2.89 1.16 7.36
N VAL A 66 -3.09 1.70 6.16
CA VAL A 66 -4.37 2.21 5.67
C VAL A 66 -4.55 1.81 4.21
N PRO A 67 -5.80 1.74 3.70
CA PRO A 67 -6.06 1.54 2.28
C PRO A 67 -5.33 2.58 1.42
N VAL A 68 -4.75 2.16 0.29
CA VAL A 68 -3.97 3.06 -0.58
C VAL A 68 -4.79 4.29 -1.00
N ARG A 69 -6.06 4.09 -1.33
CA ARG A 69 -7.00 5.15 -1.74
C ARG A 69 -7.14 6.29 -0.73
N GLU A 70 -6.95 6.01 0.57
CA GLU A 70 -7.10 7.01 1.63
C GLU A 70 -5.90 7.93 1.72
N VAL A 71 -4.70 7.43 1.41
CA VAL A 71 -3.47 8.20 1.53
C VAL A 71 -2.96 8.75 0.22
N LEU A 72 -3.36 8.18 -0.92
CA LEU A 72 -2.77 8.48 -2.23
C LEU A 72 -2.70 9.98 -2.57
N HIS A 73 -3.69 10.75 -2.12
CA HIS A 73 -3.82 12.20 -2.34
C HIS A 73 -3.15 13.07 -1.28
N SER A 74 -2.62 12.47 -0.21
CA SER A 74 -1.99 13.15 0.91
C SER A 74 -0.47 13.08 0.82
N TRP A 75 0.24 13.95 1.53
CA TRP A 75 1.67 13.83 1.73
C TRP A 75 1.96 13.03 3.01
N TRP A 76 3.00 12.20 3.00
CA TRP A 76 3.53 11.54 4.19
C TRP A 76 5.04 11.34 4.04
N PRO A 77 5.79 11.14 5.14
CA PRO A 77 7.22 10.87 5.06
C PRO A 77 7.53 9.75 4.07
N ARG A 78 8.41 10.04 3.11
CA ARG A 78 8.83 9.10 2.05
C ARG A 78 7.70 8.65 1.11
N CYS A 79 6.61 9.41 0.99
CA CYS A 79 5.54 9.12 0.02
C CYS A 79 6.04 9.06 -1.44
N HIS A 80 7.15 9.72 -1.77
CA HIS A 80 7.81 9.62 -3.07
C HIS A 80 8.39 8.23 -3.38
N LEU A 81 8.61 7.37 -2.36
CA LEU A 81 9.02 5.97 -2.55
C LEU A 81 7.84 5.04 -2.81
N CYS A 82 6.61 5.50 -2.58
CA CYS A 82 5.40 4.74 -2.81
C CYS A 82 5.28 4.36 -4.29
N ALA A 83 5.20 3.05 -4.57
CA ALA A 83 5.06 2.52 -5.92
C ALA A 83 3.82 3.10 -6.65
N TYR A 84 2.74 3.36 -5.91
CA TYR A 84 1.51 3.94 -6.45
C TYR A 84 1.67 5.39 -6.89
N LYS A 85 2.21 6.25 -6.02
CA LYS A 85 2.45 7.66 -6.37
C LYS A 85 3.39 7.78 -7.56
N LYS A 86 4.41 6.92 -7.64
CA LYS A 86 5.28 6.80 -8.81
C LYS A 86 4.51 6.41 -10.07
N LYS A 87 3.68 5.36 -10.01
CA LYS A 87 2.88 4.87 -11.16
C LYS A 87 1.88 5.93 -11.65
N LEU A 88 1.22 6.63 -10.73
CA LEU A 88 0.20 7.63 -11.06
C LEU A 88 0.78 9.03 -11.37
N LYS A 89 2.10 9.19 -11.30
CA LYS A 89 2.79 10.49 -11.43
C LYS A 89 2.21 11.58 -10.51
N VAL A 90 1.65 11.17 -9.36
CA VAL A 90 1.13 12.07 -8.34
C VAL A 90 2.32 12.55 -7.51
N ILE A 91 2.93 13.64 -7.97
CA ILE A 91 4.06 14.29 -7.30
C ILE A 91 3.48 15.38 -6.39
N PHE A 92 3.51 15.12 -5.08
CA PHE A 92 3.39 16.13 -4.02
C PHE A 92 4.57 15.96 -3.09
#